data_AF-A0A3D6DGC0-F1
#
_entry.id   AF-A0A3D6DGC0-F1
#
_cell.length_a   1.000
_cell.length_b   1.000
_cell.length_c   1.000
_cell.angle_alpha   90.00
_cell.angle_beta   90.00
_cell.angle_gamma   90.00
#
_symmetry.space_group_name_H-M   'P 1'
#
loop_
_entity.id
_entity.type
_entity.pdbx_description
1 polymer ?
#
loop_
_entity_poly.entity_id
_entity_poly.type
_entity_poly.pdbx_seq_one_letter_code
_entity_poly.pdbx_strand_id
1 'polypeptide(L)'
;MGANLSLGELACSFLSRFDAILRTVRAWTCCISVKPQSFTPVKDVVRYRLRRDGRIVGWMREEPSGQRFYSREGMWWSGRQIKWTHRDRCSGLKDADDRWLHEGDLVKDVKAPWWSRNQEWLILCDVENGWSLVRSGLGGQLLSKKESDVCEKLWRWSGFAWRPA
;
A
#
# COMPACT_ATOMS: atom_id res chain seq x y z
N MET A 1 12.04 -14.44 69.23
CA MET A 1 11.45 -13.20 68.67
C MET A 1 11.91 -13.10 67.22
N GLY A 2 11.16 -13.68 66.29
CA GLY A 2 11.41 -13.57 64.86
C GLY A 2 10.33 -12.67 64.26
N ALA A 3 10.72 -11.54 63.69
CA ALA A 3 9.80 -10.60 63.09
C ALA A 3 9.30 -11.13 61.73
N ASN A 4 7.99 -11.02 61.54
CA ASN A 4 7.22 -11.36 60.35
C ASN A 4 7.65 -10.51 59.14
N LEU A 5 7.93 -11.15 58.01
CA LEU A 5 8.00 -10.48 56.70
C LEU A 5 6.58 -10.39 56.12
N SER A 6 6.18 -9.18 55.77
CA SER A 6 4.86 -8.86 55.22
C SER A 6 4.78 -9.18 53.73
N LEU A 7 3.55 -9.44 53.28
CA LEU A 7 3.11 -9.78 51.92
C LEU A 7 3.31 -8.64 50.88
N GLY A 8 4.30 -7.76 51.05
CA GLY A 8 4.59 -6.61 50.18
C GLY A 8 5.81 -6.78 49.26
N GLU A 9 6.67 -7.77 49.48
CA GLU A 9 7.97 -7.86 48.76
C GLU A 9 7.96 -8.78 47.53
N LEU A 10 6.83 -9.40 47.18
CA LEU A 10 6.72 -10.23 45.97
C LEU A 10 6.12 -9.49 44.75
N ALA A 11 5.72 -8.23 44.89
CA ALA A 11 5.14 -7.47 43.77
C ALA A 11 6.14 -6.61 42.99
N CYS A 12 7.36 -6.39 43.49
CA CYS A 12 8.32 -5.46 42.88
C CYS A 12 9.45 -6.09 42.06
N SER A 13 9.50 -7.42 41.90
CA SER A 13 10.55 -8.09 41.11
C SER A 13 10.10 -8.57 39.72
N PHE A 14 8.86 -8.28 39.30
CA PHE A 14 8.37 -8.64 37.96
C PHE A 14 8.33 -7.48 36.95
N LEU A 15 8.52 -6.24 37.41
CA LEU A 15 8.42 -5.03 36.57
C LEU A 15 9.76 -4.32 36.27
N SER A 16 10.91 -4.96 36.50
CA SER A 16 12.22 -4.39 36.14
C SER A 16 12.97 -5.12 35.02
N ARG A 17 12.40 -6.20 34.45
CA ARG A 17 13.00 -6.94 33.32
C ARG A 17 12.43 -6.63 31.94
N PHE A 18 11.31 -5.91 31.84
CA PHE A 18 10.74 -5.54 30.54
C PHE A 18 11.23 -4.18 29.99
N ASP A 19 11.83 -3.32 30.83
CA ASP A 19 12.25 -1.98 30.41
C ASP A 19 13.70 -1.88 29.90
N ALA A 20 14.47 -2.97 29.95
CA ALA A 20 15.86 -2.99 29.47
C ALA A 20 16.04 -3.56 28.05
N ILE A 21 15.02 -4.24 27.49
CA ILE A 21 15.08 -4.79 26.12
C ILE A 21 14.56 -3.78 25.08
N LEU A 22 13.70 -2.84 25.48
CA LEU A 22 13.15 -1.82 24.58
C LEU A 22 14.08 -0.63 24.31
N ARG A 23 15.22 -0.53 25.00
CA ARG A 23 16.18 0.59 24.82
C ARG A 23 17.43 0.24 24.01
N THR A 24 17.65 -1.05 23.70
CA THR A 24 18.87 -1.54 23.03
C THR A 24 18.64 -1.97 21.58
N VAL A 25 17.51 -1.57 20.98
CA VAL A 25 17.27 -1.66 19.52
C VAL A 25 17.19 -0.25 18.90
N ARG A 26 17.88 0.71 19.53
CA ARG A 26 18.09 2.08 19.04
C ARG A 26 19.56 2.31 18.71
N ALA A 27 20.13 1.45 17.88
CA ALA A 27 21.34 1.76 17.14
C ALA A 27 21.41 0.80 15.95
N TRP A 28 21.82 1.32 14.79
CA TRP A 28 22.10 0.57 13.55
C TRP A 28 20.91 0.26 12.62
N THR A 29 20.18 1.31 12.23
CA THR A 29 19.76 1.46 10.82
C THR A 29 19.89 2.93 10.41
N CYS A 30 21.14 3.38 10.28
CA CYS A 30 21.41 4.41 9.28
C CYS A 30 21.13 3.74 7.93
N CYS A 31 20.08 4.15 7.23
CA CYS A 31 20.00 4.25 5.76
C CYS A 31 18.54 4.44 5.32
N ILE A 32 18.33 5.57 4.65
CA ILE A 32 17.14 5.97 3.91
C ILE A 32 15.98 6.37 4.82
N SER A 33 15.85 7.69 5.04
CA SER A 33 14.54 8.29 5.30
C SER A 33 13.67 8.03 4.06
N VAL A 34 13.08 6.83 4.01
CA VAL A 34 12.06 6.49 3.03
C VAL A 34 10.89 7.36 3.40
N LYS A 35 10.45 8.24 2.49
CA LYS A 35 9.19 8.96 2.69
C LYS A 35 8.14 7.89 3.01
N PRO A 36 7.48 7.95 4.18
CA PRO A 36 6.44 6.98 4.49
C PRO A 36 5.42 7.03 3.36
N GLN A 37 5.04 5.86 2.86
CA GLN A 37 4.05 5.75 1.80
C GLN A 37 2.78 6.43 2.29
N SER A 38 2.36 7.51 1.63
CA SER A 38 1.17 8.24 2.03
C SER A 38 -0.04 7.37 1.67
N PHE A 39 -0.71 6.81 2.67
CA PHE A 39 -1.96 6.10 2.45
C PHE A 39 -3.11 7.09 2.43
N THR A 40 -3.86 7.13 1.33
CA THR A 40 -5.15 7.83 1.30
C THR A 40 -6.24 6.79 1.10
N PRO A 41 -7.28 6.74 1.96
CA PRO A 41 -8.34 5.75 1.84
C PRO A 41 -8.98 5.79 0.45
N VAL A 42 -9.27 4.64 -0.14
CA VAL A 42 -9.82 4.57 -1.52
C VAL A 42 -11.19 5.23 -1.67
N LYS A 43 -11.94 5.38 -0.57
CA LYS A 43 -13.18 6.16 -0.53
C LYS A 43 -12.95 7.65 -0.73
N ASP A 44 -11.80 8.16 -0.28
CA ASP A 44 -11.46 9.58 -0.33
C ASP A 44 -10.64 9.92 -1.60
N VAL A 45 -10.06 8.90 -2.26
CA VAL A 45 -9.34 9.06 -3.53
C VAL A 45 -10.27 8.82 -4.71
N VAL A 46 -10.77 9.90 -5.28
CA VAL A 46 -11.56 9.85 -6.53
C VAL A 46 -10.66 10.17 -7.74
N ARG A 47 -9.57 9.40 -7.87
CA ARG A 47 -8.65 9.48 -9.01
C ARG A 47 -8.75 8.20 -9.85
N TYR A 48 -8.71 8.36 -11.15
CA TYR A 48 -8.79 7.26 -12.11
C TYR A 48 -7.72 7.40 -13.18
N ARG A 49 -7.20 6.25 -13.63
CA ARG A 49 -6.41 6.14 -14.85
C ARG A 49 -7.34 5.83 -16.01
N LEU A 50 -7.24 6.59 -17.09
CA LEU A 50 -8.10 6.46 -18.25
C LEU A 50 -7.40 5.63 -19.33
N ARG A 51 -8.13 4.66 -19.88
CA ARG A 51 -7.63 3.78 -20.94
C ARG A 51 -8.51 3.81 -22.17
N ARG A 52 -7.86 3.64 -23.32
CA ARG A 52 -8.50 3.44 -24.62
C ARG A 52 -7.63 2.50 -25.44
N ASP A 53 -8.23 1.46 -26.00
CA ASP A 53 -7.57 0.50 -26.91
C ASP A 53 -6.26 -0.06 -26.30
N GLY A 54 -6.31 -0.44 -25.02
CA GLY A 54 -5.15 -0.98 -24.27
C GLY A 54 -4.08 0.05 -23.87
N ARG A 55 -4.25 1.33 -24.21
CA ARG A 55 -3.31 2.41 -23.92
C ARG A 55 -3.84 3.36 -22.87
N ILE A 56 -2.92 3.91 -22.06
CA ILE A 56 -3.23 4.98 -21.12
C ILE A 56 -3.38 6.28 -21.93
N VAL A 57 -4.55 6.92 -21.82
CA VAL A 57 -4.86 8.18 -22.53
C VAL A 57 -4.85 9.40 -21.62
N GLY A 58 -4.82 9.19 -20.30
CA GLY A 58 -4.75 10.24 -19.32
C GLY A 58 -5.28 9.80 -17.96
N TRP A 59 -5.67 10.79 -17.17
CA TRP A 59 -6.15 10.64 -15.81
C TRP A 59 -7.39 11.49 -15.59
N MET A 60 -8.25 11.04 -14.68
CA MET A 60 -9.43 11.77 -14.23
C MET A 60 -9.39 11.92 -12.71
N ARG A 61 -9.84 13.06 -12.22
CA ARG A 61 -10.12 13.31 -10.81
C ARG A 61 -11.57 13.77 -10.70
N GLU A 62 -12.27 13.26 -9.71
CA GLU A 62 -13.61 13.68 -9.35
C GLU A 62 -13.53 14.34 -7.96
N GLU A 63 -14.11 15.52 -7.82
CA GLU A 63 -14.21 16.18 -6.52
C GLU A 63 -15.46 15.69 -5.78
N PRO A 64 -15.54 15.84 -4.45
CA PRO A 64 -16.75 15.53 -3.68
C PRO A 64 -18.01 16.27 -4.19
N SER A 65 -17.82 17.42 -4.84
CA SER A 65 -18.89 18.18 -5.52
C SER A 65 -19.45 17.52 -6.79
N GLY A 66 -18.85 16.42 -7.25
CA GLY A 66 -19.16 15.75 -8.52
C GLY A 66 -18.48 16.37 -9.74
N GLN A 67 -17.70 17.45 -9.56
CA GLN A 67 -16.96 18.05 -10.66
C GLN A 67 -15.81 17.15 -11.11
N ARG A 68 -15.67 16.98 -12.44
CA ARG A 68 -14.63 16.14 -13.03
C ARG A 68 -13.56 16.96 -13.71
N PHE A 69 -12.32 16.61 -13.41
CA PHE A 69 -11.13 17.16 -14.02
C PHE A 69 -10.34 16.07 -14.72
N TYR A 70 -9.67 16.44 -15.80
CA TYR A 70 -8.93 15.55 -16.66
C TYR A 70 -7.51 16.07 -16.84
N SER A 71 -6.56 15.16 -16.90
CA SER A 71 -5.15 15.46 -17.17
C SER A 71 -4.58 14.46 -18.15
N ARG A 72 -3.74 14.91 -19.08
CA ARG A 72 -3.00 14.02 -19.99
C ARG A 72 -1.68 13.50 -19.44
N GLU A 73 -1.21 14.05 -18.32
CA GLU A 73 0.11 13.77 -17.72
C GLU A 73 0.02 13.51 -16.20
N GLY A 74 -1.13 13.80 -15.58
CA GLY A 74 -1.40 13.56 -14.15
C GLY A 74 -1.01 14.72 -13.23
N MET A 75 -0.44 15.80 -13.77
CA MET A 75 -0.01 17.00 -13.02
C MET A 75 -0.96 18.19 -13.25
N TRP A 76 -1.25 18.51 -14.51
CA TRP A 76 -2.08 19.66 -14.90
C TRP A 76 -3.52 19.25 -15.18
N TRP A 77 -4.46 19.72 -14.38
CA TRP A 77 -5.87 19.32 -14.42
C TRP A 77 -6.72 20.38 -15.12
N SER A 78 -7.62 19.94 -16.00
CA SER A 78 -8.52 20.81 -16.77
C SER A 78 -9.92 20.21 -16.84
N GLY A 79 -10.93 21.03 -17.13
CA GLY A 79 -12.29 20.54 -17.38
C GLY A 79 -12.47 19.84 -18.74
N ARG A 80 -11.43 19.81 -19.60
CA ARG A 80 -11.55 19.25 -20.95
C ARG A 80 -11.59 17.73 -20.90
N GLN A 81 -12.74 17.17 -21.22
CA GLN A 81 -12.93 15.73 -21.25
C GLN A 81 -11.99 15.03 -22.23
N ILE A 82 -11.36 13.94 -21.76
CA ILE A 82 -10.59 13.01 -22.58
C ILE A 82 -11.52 11.86 -23.01
N LYS A 83 -11.42 11.40 -24.25
CA LYS A 83 -12.16 10.22 -24.71
C LYS A 83 -11.48 8.95 -24.19
N TRP A 84 -12.22 8.11 -23.47
CA TRP A 84 -11.74 6.85 -22.88
C TRP A 84 -12.81 5.76 -23.03
N THR A 85 -12.40 4.49 -22.98
CA THR A 85 -13.30 3.32 -23.00
C THR A 85 -13.34 2.60 -21.66
N HIS A 86 -12.23 2.59 -20.92
CA HIS A 86 -12.11 1.99 -19.61
C HIS A 86 -11.47 2.98 -18.63
N ARG A 87 -11.78 2.83 -17.35
CA ARG A 87 -11.14 3.58 -16.26
C ARG A 87 -10.72 2.61 -15.17
N ASP A 88 -9.51 2.79 -14.65
CA ASP A 88 -8.98 2.00 -13.55
C ASP A 88 -9.02 2.85 -12.29
N ARG A 89 -9.52 2.30 -11.19
CA ARG A 89 -9.58 3.02 -9.91
C ARG A 89 -8.17 3.14 -9.31
N CYS A 90 -7.87 4.29 -8.71
CA CYS A 90 -6.66 4.46 -7.92
C CYS A 90 -6.80 3.72 -6.58
N SER A 91 -5.77 2.97 -6.19
CA SER A 91 -5.76 2.23 -4.91
C SER A 91 -5.46 3.11 -3.70
N GLY A 92 -5.14 4.39 -3.93
CA GLY A 92 -4.75 5.30 -2.85
C GLY A 92 -3.34 5.05 -2.29
N LEU A 93 -2.63 4.07 -2.87
CA LEU A 93 -1.23 3.79 -2.61
C LEU A 93 -0.35 4.47 -3.66
N LYS A 94 0.84 4.87 -3.21
CA LYS A 94 1.94 5.28 -4.09
C LYS A 94 3.08 4.29 -4.03
N ASP A 95 3.71 3.95 -5.14
CA ASP A 95 4.88 3.08 -5.09
C ASP A 95 6.12 3.78 -4.50
N ALA A 96 7.23 3.05 -4.43
CA ALA A 96 8.53 3.54 -3.97
C ALA A 96 9.08 4.74 -4.75
N ASP A 97 8.57 4.97 -5.96
CA ASP A 97 8.99 6.03 -6.87
C ASP A 97 7.91 7.16 -6.93
N ASP A 98 7.04 7.24 -5.90
CA ASP A 98 5.94 8.19 -5.69
C ASP A 98 4.84 8.14 -6.77
N ARG A 99 4.73 7.04 -7.51
CA ARG A 99 3.71 6.85 -8.55
C ARG A 99 2.44 6.28 -7.95
N TRP A 100 1.31 6.89 -8.28
CA TRP A 100 0.01 6.36 -7.88
C TRP A 100 -0.25 5.00 -8.53
N LEU A 101 -0.60 4.04 -7.69
CA LEU A 101 -0.94 2.69 -8.09
C LEU A 101 -2.45 2.60 -8.39
N HIS A 102 -2.77 1.84 -9.43
CA HIS A 102 -4.13 1.70 -9.91
C HIS A 102 -4.49 0.23 -10.07
N GLU A 103 -5.77 -0.03 -10.16
CA GLU A 103 -6.32 -1.33 -10.51
C GLU A 103 -5.67 -1.90 -11.78
N GLY A 104 -5.33 -3.18 -11.73
CA GLY A 104 -4.63 -3.87 -12.82
C GLY A 104 -3.11 -3.72 -12.81
N ASP A 105 -2.54 -2.94 -11.88
CA ASP A 105 -1.08 -2.82 -11.74
C ASP A 105 -0.47 -4.06 -11.08
N LEU A 106 0.72 -4.42 -11.55
CA LEU A 106 1.57 -5.44 -10.95
C LEU A 106 2.64 -4.77 -10.10
N VAL A 107 2.75 -5.17 -8.84
CA VAL A 107 3.73 -4.63 -7.89
C VAL A 107 4.59 -5.72 -7.27
N LYS A 108 5.82 -5.34 -6.91
CA LYS A 108 6.80 -6.18 -6.21
C LYS A 108 7.13 -5.57 -4.86
N ASP A 109 7.28 -6.41 -3.85
CA ASP A 109 7.79 -5.98 -2.55
C ASP A 109 9.32 -5.74 -2.65
N VAL A 110 9.73 -4.49 -2.44
CA VAL A 110 11.13 -4.05 -2.60
C VAL A 110 12.05 -4.70 -1.57
N LYS A 111 11.52 -4.93 -0.36
CA LYS A 111 12.23 -5.47 0.79
C LYS A 111 12.05 -6.99 0.95
N ALA A 112 11.38 -7.62 -0.01
CA ALA A 112 11.21 -9.06 -0.02
C ALA A 112 12.57 -9.80 -0.03
N PRO A 113 12.69 -10.91 0.72
CA PRO A 113 13.83 -11.81 0.60
C PRO A 113 14.04 -12.28 -0.84
N TRP A 114 15.28 -12.62 -1.19
CA TRP A 114 15.67 -12.97 -2.57
C TRP A 114 14.81 -14.08 -3.20
N TRP A 115 14.39 -15.08 -2.42
CA TRP A 115 13.51 -16.17 -2.87
C TRP A 115 12.07 -15.74 -3.21
N SER A 116 11.68 -14.52 -2.86
CA SER A 116 10.34 -13.97 -3.09
C SER A 116 10.34 -12.67 -3.91
N ARG A 117 11.52 -12.17 -4.29
CA ARG A 117 11.69 -10.84 -4.91
C ARG A 117 11.04 -10.70 -6.29
N ASN A 118 10.92 -11.81 -7.01
CA ASN A 118 10.31 -11.86 -8.34
C ASN A 118 8.79 -12.09 -8.31
N GLN A 119 8.19 -12.21 -7.13
CA GLN A 119 6.77 -12.47 -7.00
C GLN A 119 5.97 -11.17 -7.20
N GLU A 120 5.18 -11.15 -8.27
CA GLU A 120 4.30 -10.04 -8.60
C GLU A 120 2.94 -10.20 -7.91
N TRP A 121 2.40 -9.07 -7.50
CA TRP A 121 1.07 -8.96 -6.90
C TRP A 121 0.21 -8.05 -7.75
N LEU A 122 -0.99 -8.49 -8.05
CA LEU A 122 -1.99 -7.73 -8.79
C LEU A 122 -2.81 -6.88 -7.83
N ILE A 123 -2.97 -5.61 -8.16
CA ILE A 123 -3.90 -4.71 -7.48
C ILE A 123 -5.29 -4.90 -8.08
N LEU A 124 -6.24 -5.28 -7.22
CA LEU A 124 -7.67 -5.27 -7.53
C LEU A 124 -8.34 -4.21 -6.65
N CYS A 125 -9.13 -3.34 -7.26
CA CYS A 125 -9.93 -2.36 -6.54
C CYS A 125 -11.40 -2.73 -6.65
N ASP A 126 -12.02 -3.04 -5.52
CA ASP A 126 -13.45 -3.32 -5.42
C ASP A 126 -14.17 -2.08 -4.86
N VAL A 127 -15.35 -1.79 -5.36
CA VAL A 127 -16.18 -0.69 -4.86
C VAL A 127 -16.59 -0.93 -3.41
N GLU A 128 -16.88 -2.18 -3.05
CA GLU A 128 -17.39 -2.55 -1.72
C GLU A 128 -16.26 -2.82 -0.73
N ASN A 129 -15.21 -3.50 -1.19
CA ASN A 129 -14.13 -4.01 -0.34
C ASN A 129 -12.83 -3.17 -0.41
N GLY A 130 -12.85 -2.05 -1.15
CA GLY A 130 -11.70 -1.15 -1.27
C GLY A 130 -10.66 -1.66 -2.26
N TRP A 131 -9.52 -2.17 -1.80
CA TRP A 131 -8.53 -2.76 -2.68
C TRP A 131 -7.80 -3.92 -2.01
N SER A 132 -7.33 -4.86 -2.83
CA SER A 132 -6.59 -6.04 -2.37
C SER A 132 -5.41 -6.32 -3.29
N LEU A 133 -4.35 -6.88 -2.71
CA LEU A 133 -3.26 -7.47 -3.47
C LEU A 133 -3.46 -8.96 -3.58
N VAL A 134 -3.53 -9.47 -4.80
CA VAL A 134 -3.72 -10.89 -5.07
C VAL A 134 -2.59 -11.45 -5.92
N ARG A 135 -2.30 -12.74 -5.74
CA ARG A 135 -1.42 -13.49 -6.63
C ARG A 135 -1.80 -14.97 -6.66
N SER A 136 -1.35 -15.67 -7.68
CA SER A 136 -1.38 -17.13 -7.68
C SER A 136 -0.23 -17.70 -6.82
N GLY A 137 -0.56 -18.60 -5.92
CA GLY A 137 0.37 -19.40 -5.12
C GLY A 137 0.69 -20.75 -5.78
N LEU A 138 1.49 -21.54 -5.08
CA LEU A 138 1.76 -22.92 -5.50
C LEU A 138 0.44 -23.72 -5.54
N GLY A 139 0.28 -24.56 -6.56
CA GLY A 139 -0.93 -25.37 -6.74
C GLY A 139 -2.18 -24.57 -7.15
N GLY A 140 -2.04 -23.32 -7.60
CA GLY A 140 -3.16 -22.52 -8.10
C GLY A 140 -3.99 -21.83 -7.02
N GLN A 141 -3.60 -21.93 -5.75
CA GLN A 141 -4.26 -21.22 -4.65
C GLN A 141 -4.17 -19.70 -4.84
N LEU A 142 -5.28 -18.98 -4.71
CA LEU A 142 -5.26 -17.51 -4.69
C LEU A 142 -4.78 -17.03 -3.31
N LEU A 143 -3.68 -16.28 -3.30
CA LEU A 143 -3.15 -15.64 -2.11
C LEU A 143 -3.55 -14.16 -2.13
N SER A 144 -4.13 -13.68 -1.04
CA SER A 144 -4.47 -12.27 -0.87
C SER A 144 -3.73 -11.67 0.33
N LYS A 145 -3.50 -10.36 0.28
CA LYS A 145 -3.02 -9.58 1.44
C LYS A 145 -4.09 -8.63 1.92
N LYS A 146 -4.18 -8.50 3.25
CA LYS A 146 -5.00 -7.47 3.90
C LYS A 146 -4.32 -6.11 3.79
N GLU A 147 -5.11 -5.06 3.89
CA GLU A 147 -4.67 -3.66 3.80
C GLU A 147 -3.51 -3.33 4.76
N SER A 148 -3.60 -3.78 6.02
CA SER A 148 -2.56 -3.57 7.06
C SER A 148 -1.18 -4.04 6.61
N ASP A 149 -1.10 -5.28 6.10
CA ASP A 149 0.17 -5.91 5.71
C ASP A 149 0.80 -5.22 4.50
N VAL A 150 -0.03 -4.60 3.66
CA VAL A 150 0.42 -3.91 2.46
C VAL A 150 0.94 -2.53 2.81
N CYS A 151 0.29 -1.80 3.70
CA CYS A 151 0.71 -0.47 4.16
C CYS A 151 2.06 -0.48 4.91
N GLU A 152 2.42 -1.60 5.54
CA GLU A 152 3.72 -1.77 6.21
C GLU A 152 4.88 -2.05 5.24
N LYS A 153 4.56 -2.38 3.97
CA LYS A 153 5.54 -2.80 2.96
C LYS A 153 5.80 -1.72 1.95
N LEU A 154 7.01 -1.73 1.40
CA LEU A 154 7.39 -0.85 0.29
C LEU A 154 7.18 -1.58 -1.04
N TRP A 155 6.26 -1.08 -1.85
CA TRP A 155 5.92 -1.65 -3.14
C TRP A 155 6.56 -0.87 -4.28
N ARG A 156 7.03 -1.57 -5.30
CA ARG A 156 7.48 -0.97 -6.56
C ARG A 156 6.63 -1.47 -7.70
N TRP A 157 6.16 -0.55 -8.54
CA TRP A 157 5.46 -0.90 -9.76
C TRP A 157 6.37 -1.70 -10.71
N SER A 158 5.82 -2.74 -11.33
CA SER A 158 6.56 -3.66 -12.20
C SER A 158 5.92 -3.88 -13.56
N GLY A 159 4.65 -3.50 -13.73
CA GLY A 159 3.95 -3.68 -15.00
C GLY A 159 2.44 -3.60 -14.86
N PHE A 160 1.78 -4.09 -15.90
CA PHE A 160 0.33 -4.09 -16.04
C PHE A 160 -0.16 -5.50 -16.37
N ALA A 161 -1.26 -5.93 -15.76
CA ALA A 161 -1.79 -7.27 -15.96
C ALA A 161 -2.76 -7.39 -17.16
N TRP A 162 -3.17 -6.28 -17.78
CA TRP A 162 -4.05 -6.34 -18.95
C TRP A 162 -3.26 -6.61 -20.23
N ARG A 163 -3.82 -7.45 -21.10
CA ARG A 163 -3.37 -7.57 -22.49
C ARG A 163 -4.08 -6.51 -23.33
N PRO A 164 -3.40 -5.84 -24.27
CA PRO A 164 -4.11 -5.17 -25.35
C PRO A 164 -4.94 -6.22 -26.11
N ALA A 165 -6.18 -5.86 -26.44
CA ALA A 165 -7.03 -6.66 -27.33
C ALA A 165 -6.39 -6.74 -28.73
#